data_AF-A0A1V5W6I3-F1
#
_entry.id   AF-A0A1V5W6I3-F1
#
_cell.length_a   1.000
_cell.length_b   1.000
_cell.length_c   1.000
_cell.angle_alpha   90.00
_cell.angle_beta   90.00
_cell.angle_gamma   90.00
#
_symmetry.space_group_name_H-M   'P 1'
#
loop_
_entity.id
_entity.type
_entity.pdbx_description
1 polymer ?
#
loop_
_entity_poly.entity_id
_entity_poly.type
_entity_poly.pdbx_seq_one_letter_code
_entity_poly.pdbx_strand_id
1 'polypeptide(L)'
;MSVTLIRRIRQNHALEHATIALLGQRYPRTQVVGFSGPQGFTLYTNLSMKEIYPAVQEALERLEGGEAALAYHPNCGTNLLTAAALTVGATSLVLQGKSIHSRSEGLERILKAILLNALALLLAPRLGMKVQEKVTVESNIGDLELVSIRTDPGKDFRRVYVQTRHP
;
A
#
# COMPACT_ATOMS: atom_id res chain seq x y z
N MET A 1 2.21 -25.14 2.70
CA MET A 1 1.02 -24.38 3.16
C MET A 1 1.26 -22.88 3.32
N SER A 2 2.43 -22.40 3.81
CA SER A 2 2.68 -20.96 4.02
C SER A 2 2.90 -20.14 2.71
N VAL A 3 3.64 -20.70 1.75
CA VAL A 3 3.98 -20.01 0.48
C VAL A 3 2.73 -19.64 -0.34
N THR A 4 1.71 -20.51 -0.34
CA THR A 4 0.44 -20.24 -1.02
C THR A 4 -0.34 -19.13 -0.34
N LEU A 5 -0.34 -19.06 1.00
CA LEU A 5 -1.04 -18.01 1.75
C LEU A 5 -0.46 -16.61 1.48
N ILE A 6 0.87 -16.49 1.49
CA ILE A 6 1.56 -15.23 1.19
C ILE A 6 1.25 -14.78 -0.24
N ARG A 7 1.31 -15.69 -1.21
CA ARG A 7 0.96 -15.39 -2.60
C ARG A 7 -0.48 -14.88 -2.72
N ARG A 8 -1.44 -15.54 -2.08
CA ARG A 8 -2.86 -15.13 -2.08
C ARG A 8 -3.04 -13.72 -1.53
N ILE A 9 -2.37 -13.38 -0.42
CA ILE A 9 -2.39 -12.03 0.15
C ILE A 9 -1.86 -11.01 -0.86
N ARG A 10 -0.72 -11.31 -1.51
CA ARG A 10 -0.09 -10.41 -2.50
C ARG A 10 -0.95 -10.18 -3.74
N GLN A 11 -1.67 -11.20 -4.21
CA GLN A 11 -2.59 -11.10 -5.34
C GLN A 11 -3.86 -10.32 -4.96
N ASN A 12 -4.41 -10.57 -3.77
CA ASN A 12 -5.54 -9.78 -3.26
C ASN A 12 -5.14 -8.30 -3.05
N HIS A 13 -3.88 -8.04 -2.64
CA HIS A 13 -3.32 -6.70 -2.51
C HIS A 13 -3.18 -5.98 -3.85
N ALA A 14 -2.82 -6.69 -4.93
CA ALA A 14 -2.86 -6.14 -6.28
C ALA A 14 -4.28 -5.69 -6.67
N LEU A 15 -5.28 -6.55 -6.44
CA LEU A 15 -6.69 -6.23 -6.76
C LEU A 15 -7.24 -5.09 -5.90
N GLU A 16 -6.86 -5.03 -4.62
CA GLU A 16 -7.20 -3.90 -3.74
C GLU A 16 -6.63 -2.58 -4.28
N HIS A 17 -5.34 -2.55 -4.63
CA HIS A 17 -4.69 -1.37 -5.19
C HIS A 17 -5.33 -0.92 -6.50
N ALA A 18 -5.59 -1.86 -7.42
CA ALA A 18 -6.25 -1.55 -8.68
C ALA A 18 -7.65 -0.98 -8.43
N THR A 19 -8.42 -1.58 -7.52
CA THR A 19 -9.74 -1.08 -7.12
C THR A 19 -9.66 0.36 -6.58
N ILE A 20 -8.75 0.62 -5.65
CA ILE A 20 -8.56 1.95 -5.05
C ILE A 20 -8.13 2.98 -6.11
N ALA A 21 -7.25 2.59 -7.04
CA ALA A 21 -6.81 3.47 -8.12
C ALA A 21 -7.98 3.88 -9.02
N LEU A 22 -8.82 2.94 -9.43
CA LEU A 22 -10.01 3.23 -10.25
C LEU A 22 -11.05 4.06 -9.48
N LEU A 23 -11.26 3.78 -8.19
CA LEU A 23 -12.14 4.58 -7.34
C LEU A 23 -11.63 6.01 -7.20
N GLY A 24 -10.32 6.21 -7.01
CA GLY A 24 -9.71 7.54 -6.93
C GLY A 24 -9.79 8.32 -8.25
N GLN A 25 -9.70 7.63 -9.39
CA GLN A 25 -9.88 8.24 -10.72
C GLN A 25 -11.32 8.71 -10.93
N ARG A 26 -12.31 7.88 -10.59
CA ARG A 26 -13.74 8.19 -10.76
C ARG A 26 -14.25 9.18 -9.72
N TYR A 27 -13.73 9.11 -8.50
CA TYR A 27 -14.16 9.90 -7.34
C TYR A 27 -12.96 10.57 -6.65
N PRO A 28 -12.40 11.67 -7.21
CA PRO A 28 -11.15 12.26 -6.71
C PRO A 28 -11.16 12.75 -5.25
N ARG A 29 -12.35 12.94 -4.65
CA ARG A 29 -12.53 13.34 -3.25
C ARG A 29 -12.98 12.19 -2.34
N THR A 30 -12.99 10.96 -2.85
CA THR A 30 -13.34 9.80 -2.04
C THR A 30 -12.30 9.57 -0.95
N GLN A 31 -12.77 9.09 0.19
CA GLN A 31 -11.92 8.53 1.21
C GLN A 31 -12.03 7.02 1.10
N VAL A 32 -10.90 6.37 0.81
CA VAL A 32 -10.83 4.91 0.73
C VAL A 32 -9.51 4.44 1.36
N VAL A 33 -9.63 3.46 2.25
CA VAL A 33 -8.50 2.74 2.83
C VAL A 33 -8.76 1.25 2.65
N GLY A 34 -7.74 0.51 2.23
CA GLY A 34 -7.84 -0.92 2.00
C GLY A 34 -6.97 -1.75 2.94
N PHE A 35 -7.41 -2.98 3.19
CA PHE A 35 -6.68 -4.00 3.94
C PHE A 35 -6.85 -5.37 3.28
N SER A 36 -5.75 -5.94 2.81
CA SER A 36 -5.74 -7.24 2.14
C SER A 36 -5.45 -8.39 3.08
N GLY A 37 -6.12 -9.52 2.81
CA GLY A 37 -5.93 -10.79 3.50
C GLY A 37 -5.88 -11.95 2.51
N PRO A 38 -5.81 -13.19 3.00
CA PRO A 38 -5.67 -14.36 2.13
C PRO A 38 -6.96 -14.75 1.38
N GLN A 39 -8.11 -14.18 1.75
CA GLN A 39 -9.44 -14.53 1.22
C GLN A 39 -10.12 -13.35 0.51
N GLY A 40 -9.36 -12.30 0.22
CA GLY A 40 -9.84 -11.05 -0.38
C GLY A 40 -9.30 -9.83 0.37
N PHE A 41 -10.05 -8.74 0.34
CA PHE A 41 -9.67 -7.47 0.97
C PHE A 41 -10.89 -6.72 1.52
N THR A 42 -10.63 -5.77 2.41
CA THR A 42 -11.65 -4.91 3.01
C THR A 42 -11.37 -3.47 2.62
N LEU A 43 -12.39 -2.75 2.18
CA LEU A 43 -12.35 -1.31 1.96
C LEU A 43 -13.14 -0.60 3.06
N TYR A 44 -12.58 0.50 3.54
CA TYR A 44 -13.25 1.46 4.41
C TYR A 44 -13.45 2.75 3.61
N THR A 45 -14.70 3.10 3.32
CA THR A 45 -14.99 4.18 2.38
C THR A 45 -16.36 4.82 2.61
N ASN A 46 -16.51 6.05 2.13
CA ASN A 46 -17.80 6.75 2.05
C ASN A 46 -18.61 6.40 0.79
N LEU A 47 -18.09 5.56 -0.10
CA LEU A 47 -18.76 5.14 -1.32
C LEU A 47 -19.81 4.04 -1.07
N SER A 48 -20.83 4.03 -1.92
CA SER A 48 -21.86 3.01 -1.93
C SER A 48 -21.44 1.76 -2.70
N MET A 49 -22.14 0.65 -2.47
CA MET A 49 -21.94 -0.59 -3.22
C MET A 49 -22.09 -0.43 -4.74
N LYS A 50 -22.96 0.48 -5.19
CA LYS A 50 -23.17 0.77 -6.62
C LYS A 50 -21.94 1.41 -7.27
N GLU A 51 -21.12 2.10 -6.49
CA GLU A 51 -19.91 2.77 -6.95
C GLU A 51 -18.69 1.83 -6.86
N ILE A 52 -18.65 0.99 -5.84
CA ILE A 52 -17.53 0.06 -5.58
C ILE A 52 -17.58 -1.16 -6.49
N TYR A 53 -18.75 -1.78 -6.66
CA TYR A 53 -18.90 -2.99 -7.47
C TYR A 53 -18.29 -2.87 -8.88
N PRO A 54 -18.62 -1.84 -9.69
CA PRO A 54 -18.04 -1.70 -11.03
C PRO A 54 -16.54 -1.36 -11.00
N ALA A 55 -16.01 -0.83 -9.90
CA ALA A 55 -14.56 -0.59 -9.79
C ALA A 55 -13.81 -1.89 -9.49
N VAL A 56 -14.37 -2.77 -8.64
CA VAL A 56 -13.77 -4.08 -8.34
C VAL A 56 -13.78 -4.99 -9.57
N GLN A 57 -14.89 -5.00 -10.32
CA GLN A 57 -14.98 -5.77 -11.58
C GLN A 57 -13.98 -5.28 -12.62
N GLU A 58 -13.94 -3.96 -12.88
CA GLU A 58 -12.96 -3.41 -13.83
C GLU A 58 -11.51 -3.66 -13.38
N ALA A 59 -11.23 -3.53 -12.08
CA ALA A 59 -9.90 -3.80 -11.53
C ALA A 59 -9.47 -5.26 -11.76
N LEU A 60 -10.40 -6.21 -11.61
CA LEU A 60 -10.16 -7.63 -11.87
C LEU A 60 -9.85 -7.85 -13.35
N GLU A 61 -10.76 -7.41 -14.23
CA GLU A 61 -10.64 -7.58 -15.68
C GLU A 61 -9.34 -6.96 -16.23
N ARG A 62 -8.97 -5.77 -15.77
CA ARG A 62 -7.75 -5.08 -16.24
C ARG A 62 -6.47 -5.74 -15.74
N LEU A 63 -6.47 -6.26 -14.51
CA LEU A 63 -5.33 -7.02 -13.99
C LEU A 63 -5.19 -8.38 -14.69
N GLU A 64 -6.29 -9.07 -14.98
CA GLU A 64 -6.31 -10.29 -15.82
C GLU A 64 -5.82 -9.97 -17.25
N GLY A 65 -6.19 -8.81 -17.78
CA GLY A 65 -5.69 -8.26 -19.04
C GLY A 65 -4.22 -7.84 -19.04
N GLY A 66 -3.52 -7.97 -17.91
CA GLY A 66 -2.09 -7.72 -17.81
C GLY A 66 -1.70 -6.27 -17.48
N GLU A 67 -2.63 -5.41 -17.07
CA GLU A 67 -2.36 -4.03 -16.65
C GLU A 67 -1.70 -3.94 -15.26
N ALA A 68 -0.51 -4.52 -15.13
CA ALA A 68 0.22 -4.65 -13.87
C ALA A 68 0.47 -3.31 -13.15
N ALA A 69 0.50 -2.19 -13.88
CA ALA A 69 0.69 -0.87 -13.29
C ALA A 69 -0.40 -0.49 -12.26
N LEU A 70 -1.63 -1.01 -12.43
CA LEU A 70 -2.73 -0.77 -11.48
C LEU A 70 -2.51 -1.47 -10.13
N ALA A 71 -1.69 -2.51 -10.09
CA ALA A 71 -1.41 -3.26 -8.87
C ALA A 71 -0.55 -2.49 -7.86
N TYR A 72 0.05 -1.36 -8.23
CA TYR A 72 0.96 -0.61 -7.37
C TYR A 72 0.39 0.76 -7.03
N HIS A 73 0.30 1.08 -5.74
CA HIS A 73 -0.32 2.33 -5.29
C HIS A 73 0.70 3.23 -4.58
N PRO A 74 0.79 4.53 -4.92
CA PRO A 74 1.78 5.44 -4.32
C PRO A 74 1.54 5.66 -2.82
N ASN A 75 0.30 5.51 -2.34
CA ASN A 75 -0.06 5.69 -0.93
C ASN A 75 -0.20 4.36 -0.16
N CYS A 76 0.39 3.27 -0.65
CA CYS A 76 0.39 1.99 0.06
C CYS A 76 1.15 2.09 1.40
N GLY A 77 0.68 1.38 2.44
CA GLY A 77 1.36 1.30 3.73
C GLY A 77 2.81 0.79 3.65
N THR A 78 3.14 -0.03 2.65
CA THR A 78 4.52 -0.46 2.37
C THR A 78 5.44 0.72 2.04
N ASN A 79 4.95 1.76 1.36
CA ASN A 79 5.75 2.96 1.07
C ASN A 79 6.03 3.75 2.33
N LEU A 80 5.03 3.91 3.20
CA LEU A 80 5.18 4.57 4.49
C LEU A 80 6.21 3.83 5.36
N LEU A 81 6.10 2.51 5.45
CA LEU A 81 7.05 1.69 6.22
C LEU A 81 8.47 1.77 5.64
N THR A 82 8.60 1.81 4.31
CA THR A 82 9.90 1.98 3.66
C THR A 82 10.51 3.34 3.99
N ALA A 83 9.73 4.42 3.93
CA ALA A 83 10.18 5.75 4.34
C ALA A 83 10.64 5.77 5.81
N ALA A 84 9.84 5.21 6.71
CA ALA A 84 10.16 5.12 8.13
C ALA A 84 11.45 4.32 8.39
N ALA A 85 11.64 3.18 7.70
CA ALA A 85 12.85 2.38 7.84
C ALA A 85 14.10 3.15 7.38
N LEU A 86 14.01 3.88 6.26
CA LEU A 86 15.12 4.68 5.74
C LEU A 86 15.48 5.85 6.66
N THR A 87 14.48 6.57 7.20
CA THR A 87 14.71 7.70 8.10
C THR A 87 15.24 7.27 9.47
N VAL A 88 14.74 6.16 10.01
CA VAL A 88 15.29 5.55 11.22
C VAL A 88 16.73 5.13 10.99
N GLY A 89 17.03 4.42 9.89
CA GLY A 89 18.39 4.02 9.54
C GLY A 89 19.34 5.22 9.40
N ALA A 90 18.92 6.27 8.69
CA ALA A 90 19.65 7.53 8.57
C ALA A 90 19.96 8.14 9.94
N THR A 91 18.95 8.23 10.80
CA THR A 91 19.11 8.81 12.14
C THR A 91 20.03 7.96 13.02
N SER A 92 19.90 6.64 12.98
CA SER A 92 20.79 5.71 13.70
C SER A 92 22.25 5.87 13.29
N LEU A 93 22.55 6.08 12.01
CA LEU A 93 23.92 6.33 11.54
C LEU A 93 24.53 7.62 12.13
N VAL A 94 23.70 8.63 12.39
CA VAL A 94 24.14 9.90 12.99
C VAL A 94 24.32 9.78 14.50
N LEU A 95 23.47 9.00 15.16
CA LEU A 95 23.49 8.79 16.62
C LEU A 95 24.59 7.84 17.10
N GLN A 96 25.12 6.97 16.25
CA GLN A 96 26.22 6.04 16.60
C GLN A 96 27.57 6.73 16.91
N GLY A 97 27.70 8.05 16.74
CA GLY A 97 28.95 8.75 17.03
C GLY A 97 29.19 9.03 18.51
N LYS A 98 30.38 9.58 18.82
CA LYS A 98 30.82 9.95 20.19
C LYS A 98 29.84 10.90 20.91
N SER A 99 29.98 10.98 22.23
CA SER A 99 29.29 11.95 23.08
C SER A 99 29.49 13.39 22.56
N ILE A 100 28.46 14.21 22.69
CA ILE A 100 28.50 15.61 22.29
C ILE A 100 29.15 16.40 23.42
N HIS A 101 30.25 17.10 23.13
CA HIS A 101 31.03 17.86 24.12
C HIS A 101 30.85 19.37 23.98
N SER A 102 30.27 19.85 22.88
CA SER A 102 30.00 21.27 22.65
C SER A 102 28.66 21.54 21.94
N ARG A 103 28.16 22.77 22.04
CA ARG A 103 26.94 23.20 21.33
C ARG A 103 27.09 23.16 19.81
N SER A 104 28.28 23.47 19.28
CA SER A 104 28.56 23.43 17.85
C SER A 104 28.55 21.99 17.31
N GLU A 105 29.14 21.03 18.03
CA GLU A 105 29.07 19.60 17.68
C GLU A 105 27.64 19.08 17.66
N GLY A 106 26.82 19.52 18.63
CA GLY A 106 25.40 19.18 18.66
C GLY A 106 24.64 19.70 17.44
N LEU A 107 24.90 20.95 17.03
CA LEU A 107 24.30 21.55 15.85
C LEU A 107 24.73 20.84 14.56
N GLU A 108 26.03 20.56 14.40
CA GLU A 108 26.54 19.81 13.26
C GLU A 108 25.88 18.43 13.13
N ARG A 109 25.70 17.73 14.26
CA ARG A 109 25.00 16.44 14.29
C ARG A 109 23.54 16.58 13.86
N ILE A 110 22.83 17.60 14.32
CA ILE A 110 21.44 17.86 13.90
C ILE A 110 21.37 18.16 12.40
N LEU A 111 22.23 19.05 11.89
CA LEU A 111 22.25 19.38 10.46
C LEU A 111 22.56 18.15 9.60
N LYS A 112 23.49 17.30 10.05
CA LYS A 112 23.79 16.02 9.39
C LYS A 112 22.59 15.07 9.40
N ALA A 113 21.86 14.98 10.51
CA ALA A 113 20.63 14.19 10.60
C ALA A 113 19.57 14.69 9.64
N ILE A 114 19.35 16.02 9.57
CA ILE A 114 18.40 16.63 8.64
C ILE A 114 18.77 16.30 7.19
N LEU A 115 20.04 16.49 6.81
CA LEU A 115 20.50 16.24 5.44
C LEU A 115 20.34 14.76 5.04
N LEU A 116 20.71 13.84 5.93
CA LEU A 116 20.63 12.41 5.65
C LEU A 116 19.17 11.92 5.61
N ASN A 117 18.30 12.45 6.47
CA ASN A 117 16.86 12.16 6.41
C ASN A 117 16.20 12.76 5.16
N ALA A 118 16.61 13.96 4.72
CA ALA A 118 16.13 14.52 3.47
C ALA A 118 16.48 13.62 2.28
N LEU A 119 17.71 13.08 2.24
CA LEU A 119 18.11 12.10 1.23
C LEU A 119 17.29 10.79 1.33
N ALA A 120 17.07 10.29 2.54
CA ALA A 120 16.24 9.11 2.78
C ALA A 120 14.81 9.31 2.23
N LEU A 121 14.19 10.45 2.50
CA LEU A 121 12.85 10.80 2.03
C LEU A 121 12.79 11.00 0.50
N LEU A 122 13.85 11.52 -0.13
CA LEU A 122 13.93 11.62 -1.59
C LEU A 122 13.96 10.24 -2.26
N LEU A 123 14.60 9.25 -1.63
CA LEU A 123 14.71 7.89 -2.14
C LEU A 123 13.47 7.03 -1.83
N ALA A 124 12.77 7.35 -0.73
CA ALA A 124 11.70 6.52 -0.20
C ALA A 124 10.56 6.20 -1.19
N PRO A 125 10.01 7.14 -1.99
CA PRO A 125 8.93 6.81 -2.92
C PRO A 125 9.33 5.76 -3.94
N ARG A 126 10.51 5.89 -4.55
CA ARG A 126 10.98 4.93 -5.57
C ARG A 126 11.34 3.58 -4.95
N LEU A 127 11.97 3.58 -3.78
CA LEU A 127 12.31 2.35 -3.09
C LEU A 127 11.04 1.63 -2.59
N GLY A 128 10.07 2.37 -2.08
CA GLY A 128 8.78 1.82 -1.63
C GLY A 128 8.05 1.10 -2.75
N MET A 129 7.96 1.70 -3.94
CA MET A 129 7.34 1.06 -5.11
C MET A 129 8.05 -0.24 -5.50
N LYS A 130 9.39 -0.27 -5.45
CA LYS A 130 10.17 -1.50 -5.69
C LYS A 130 9.94 -2.57 -4.61
N VAL A 131 9.76 -2.16 -3.36
CA VAL A 131 9.42 -3.09 -2.27
C VAL A 131 8.02 -3.65 -2.47
N GLN A 132 7.05 -2.85 -2.90
CA GLN A 132 5.71 -3.33 -3.24
C GLN A 132 5.78 -4.43 -4.30
N GLU A 133 6.40 -4.11 -5.44
CA GLU A 133 6.55 -5.01 -6.59
C GLU A 133 7.20 -6.35 -6.21
N LYS A 134 8.24 -6.31 -5.38
CA LYS A 134 9.04 -7.51 -5.08
C LYS A 134 8.55 -8.30 -3.87
N VAL A 135 7.84 -7.66 -2.94
CA VAL A 135 7.60 -8.24 -1.61
C VAL A 135 6.11 -8.31 -1.26
N THR A 136 5.36 -7.22 -1.46
CA THR A 136 4.00 -7.11 -0.87
C THR A 136 2.87 -7.24 -1.89
N VAL A 137 3.16 -7.14 -3.19
CA VAL A 137 2.18 -7.22 -4.28
C VAL A 137 2.59 -8.31 -5.28
N GLU A 138 1.61 -8.97 -5.87
CA GLU A 138 1.77 -9.90 -7.00
C GLU A 138 0.77 -9.47 -8.07
N SER A 139 1.27 -8.83 -9.13
CA SER A 139 0.43 -8.27 -10.20
C SER A 139 -0.14 -9.36 -11.11
N ASN A 140 0.50 -10.52 -11.17
CA ASN A 140 -0.08 -11.68 -11.85
C ASN A 140 -1.07 -12.39 -10.92
N ILE A 141 -2.33 -11.97 -11.03
CA ILE A 141 -3.41 -12.52 -10.20
C ILE A 141 -3.88 -13.92 -10.64
N GLY A 142 -3.51 -14.38 -11.85
CA GLY A 142 -3.89 -15.70 -12.36
C GLY A 142 -5.41 -15.86 -12.44
N ASP A 143 -5.91 -17.04 -12.11
CA ASP A 143 -7.34 -17.36 -12.13
C ASP A 143 -8.07 -16.90 -10.86
N LEU A 144 -7.79 -15.69 -10.38
CA LEU A 144 -8.39 -15.13 -9.17
C LEU A 144 -9.87 -14.84 -9.40
N GLU A 145 -10.75 -15.50 -8.65
CA GLU A 145 -12.19 -15.30 -8.81
C GLU A 145 -12.77 -14.38 -7.74
N LEU A 146 -13.66 -13.47 -8.14
CA LEU A 146 -14.50 -12.73 -7.21
C LEU A 146 -15.67 -13.60 -6.74
N VAL A 147 -15.75 -13.84 -5.42
CA VAL A 147 -16.81 -14.67 -4.82
C VAL A 147 -18.00 -13.82 -4.39
N SER A 148 -17.75 -12.74 -3.65
CA SER A 148 -18.82 -11.86 -3.18
C SER A 148 -18.28 -10.48 -2.78
N ILE A 149 -19.15 -9.47 -2.84
CA ILE A 149 -18.90 -8.16 -2.25
C ILE A 149 -20.03 -7.88 -1.26
N ARG A 150 -19.68 -7.63 0.00
CA ARG A 150 -20.63 -7.40 1.09
C ARG A 150 -20.31 -6.06 1.75
N THR A 151 -21.33 -5.34 2.20
CA THR A 151 -21.16 -4.10 2.98
C THR A 151 -21.84 -4.24 4.32
N ASP A 152 -21.24 -3.67 5.35
CA ASP A 152 -21.94 -3.50 6.63
C ASP A 152 -23.09 -2.48 6.46
N PRO A 153 -24.22 -2.66 7.17
CA PRO A 153 -25.30 -1.68 7.19
C PRO A 153 -24.86 -0.41 7.93
N GLY A 154 -24.76 0.71 7.20
CA GLY A 154 -24.38 2.02 7.71
C GLY A 154 -24.57 3.12 6.65
N LYS A 155 -24.76 4.38 7.07
CA LYS A 155 -25.10 5.49 6.14
C LYS A 155 -23.88 6.22 5.58
N ASP A 156 -22.89 6.55 6.41
CA ASP A 156 -21.86 7.55 6.05
C ASP A 156 -20.46 6.99 5.79
N PHE A 157 -19.99 6.04 6.60
CA PHE A 157 -18.71 5.37 6.41
C PHE A 157 -18.91 3.86 6.51
N ARG A 158 -18.57 3.15 5.45
CA ARG A 158 -18.95 1.75 5.24
C ARG A 158 -17.71 0.90 5.14
N ARG A 159 -17.81 -0.28 5.76
CA ARG A 159 -16.87 -1.37 5.56
C ARG A 159 -17.42 -2.26 4.45
N VAL A 160 -16.64 -2.42 3.39
CA VAL A 160 -16.96 -3.28 2.26
C VAL A 160 -15.95 -4.43 2.21
N TYR A 161 -16.45 -5.64 2.36
CA TYR A 161 -15.67 -6.87 2.27
C TYR A 161 -15.77 -7.44 0.85
N VAL A 162 -14.63 -7.51 0.17
CA VAL A 162 -14.48 -8.14 -1.14
C VAL A 162 -13.85 -9.51 -0.91
N GLN A 163 -14.59 -10.57 -1.21
CA GLN A 163 -14.15 -11.95 -1.03
C GLN A 163 -13.67 -12.52 -2.35
N THR A 164 -12.48 -13.12 -2.34
CA THR A 164 -11.89 -13.78 -3.50
C THR A 164 -11.66 -15.27 -3.25
N ARG A 165 -11.52 -16.03 -4.33
CA ARG A 165 -11.16 -17.45 -4.33
C ARG A 165 -9.98 -17.66 -5.26
N HIS A 166 -9.05 -18.47 -4.78
CA HIS A 166 -7.88 -18.89 -5.52
C HIS A 166 -8.05 -20.39 -5.80
N PRO A 167 -8.19 -20.80 -7.08
CA PRO A 167 -8.33 -22.22 -7.44
C PRO A 167 -7.10 -23.07 -7.08
#